data_AF-A0A841Z5P3-F1
#
_entry.id   AF-A0A841Z5P3-F1
#
_cell.length_a   1.000
_cell.length_b   1.000
_cell.length_c   1.000
_cell.angle_alpha   90.00
_cell.angle_beta   90.00
_cell.angle_gamma   90.00
#
_symmetry.space_group_name_H-M   'P 1'
#
loop_
_entity.id
_entity.type
_entity.pdbx_description
1 polymer ?
#
loop_
_entity_poly.entity_id
_entity_poly.type
_entity_poly.pdbx_seq_one_letter_code
_entity_poly.pdbx_strand_id
1 'polypeptide(L)'
;MAETLYYTYLDEAKKTTLTKEFERQEKVVPNFYGITSITFEQNYYIQTFEKLWLEFRRKHGVPDEECMHFVEYRKLWNLADREKSLVYSRYCQDGIFNEEKLIAFFQELQDLLLQADFYLIYSDRYFYSRKYLDKEGNVTRKRSEIGKKTVYRLPYVVMKKHLDSLLKSLLIDPASGLLSDKRIRQVSTKLRFDADGKDFDGKVDLKMAYHHTMATGSERINTKAANELLDEIRFIRKEEVGSYCEPSHAGLEVVDFICSLLASDIRYNLFLDSRDVEKQLMAHGGENRHAYLMFEDSVGGIIDFSQVFHSKLKYINICEEEL
;
A
#
# COMPACT_ATOMS: atom_id res chain seq x y z
N MET A 1 -26.48 -13.53 5.56
CA MET A 1 -25.04 -13.53 5.86
C MET A 1 -24.33 -14.10 4.65
N ALA A 2 -23.27 -13.44 4.18
CA ALA A 2 -22.48 -13.92 3.04
C ALA A 2 -21.82 -15.27 3.37
N GLU A 3 -21.70 -16.15 2.38
CA GLU A 3 -21.07 -17.47 2.51
C GLU A 3 -19.54 -17.36 2.65
N THR A 4 -18.93 -16.29 2.14
CA THR A 4 -17.49 -16.04 2.19
C THR A 4 -17.23 -14.60 2.63
N LEU A 5 -16.47 -14.43 3.70
CA LEU A 5 -16.02 -13.13 4.18
C LEU A 5 -14.54 -12.93 3.80
N TYR A 6 -14.20 -11.72 3.37
CA TYR A 6 -12.83 -11.31 3.12
C TYR A 6 -12.38 -10.28 4.14
N TYR A 7 -11.08 -10.31 4.48
CA TYR A 7 -10.40 -9.21 5.17
C TYR A 7 -9.53 -8.48 4.17
N THR A 8 -9.84 -7.20 3.96
CA THR A 8 -9.07 -6.30 3.10
C THR A 8 -8.32 -5.30 3.96
N TYR A 9 -7.00 -5.41 3.97
CA TYR A 9 -6.11 -4.47 4.67
C TYR A 9 -5.63 -3.40 3.70
N LEU A 10 -5.61 -2.14 4.13
CA LEU A 10 -5.27 -1.00 3.29
C LEU A 10 -4.24 -0.09 3.95
N ASP A 11 -3.38 0.49 3.12
CA ASP A 11 -2.44 1.55 3.51
C ASP A 11 -2.28 2.58 2.38
N GLU A 12 -1.77 3.77 2.71
CA GLU A 12 -1.55 4.89 1.80
C GLU A 12 -0.06 5.16 1.50
N ALA A 13 0.27 5.34 0.21
CA ALA A 13 1.59 5.76 -0.23
C ALA A 13 1.53 7.20 -0.75
N LYS A 14 1.95 8.16 0.08
CA LYS A 14 2.16 9.56 -0.35
C LYS A 14 3.60 9.81 -0.80
N LYS A 15 4.55 9.48 0.06
CA LYS A 15 5.99 9.60 -0.19
C LYS A 15 6.62 8.22 -0.26
N THR A 16 7.42 8.01 -1.28
CA THR A 16 8.22 6.81 -1.48
C THR A 16 9.68 7.18 -1.75
N THR A 17 10.57 6.18 -1.85
CA THR A 17 11.98 6.38 -2.21
C THR A 17 12.10 7.15 -3.53
N LEU A 18 11.34 6.75 -4.56
CA LEU A 18 11.28 7.44 -5.86
C LEU A 18 10.91 8.93 -5.72
N THR A 19 9.85 9.24 -4.95
CA THR A 19 9.43 10.63 -4.80
C THR A 19 10.48 11.49 -4.09
N LYS A 20 11.27 10.90 -3.18
CA LYS A 20 12.39 11.60 -2.52
C LYS A 20 13.55 11.84 -3.48
N GLU A 21 13.78 10.94 -4.43
CA GLU A 21 14.77 11.11 -5.49
C GLU A 21 14.36 12.24 -6.43
N PHE A 22 13.09 12.27 -6.86
CA PHE A 22 12.55 13.40 -7.62
C PHE A 22 12.68 14.72 -6.85
N GLU A 23 12.36 14.76 -5.55
CA GLU A 23 12.55 15.97 -4.72
C GLU A 23 14.00 16.48 -4.68
N ARG A 24 15.00 15.60 -4.85
CA ARG A 24 16.42 15.98 -4.88
C ARG A 24 16.88 16.48 -6.25
N GLN A 25 16.26 16.00 -7.33
CA GLN A 25 16.73 16.23 -8.69
C GLN A 25 15.90 17.30 -9.44
N GLU A 26 14.61 17.43 -9.13
CA GLU A 26 13.66 18.21 -9.93
C GLU A 26 13.27 19.55 -9.30
N LYS A 27 13.00 20.55 -10.16
CA LYS A 27 12.41 21.84 -9.75
C LYS A 27 10.90 21.76 -9.54
N VAL A 28 10.23 20.76 -10.15
CA VAL A 28 8.78 20.56 -10.07
C VAL A 28 8.50 19.07 -9.85
N VAL A 29 8.12 18.72 -8.63
CA VAL A 29 7.84 17.33 -8.24
C VAL A 29 6.33 17.09 -8.29
N PRO A 30 5.84 16.04 -8.99
CA PRO A 30 4.46 15.62 -8.89
C PRO A 30 4.15 15.16 -7.46
N ASN A 31 2.98 15.52 -6.95
CA ASN A 31 2.47 14.98 -5.70
C ASN A 31 1.71 13.69 -6.00
N PHE A 32 1.76 12.73 -5.07
CA PHE A 32 1.07 11.46 -5.21
C PHE A 32 0.18 11.15 -4.01
N TYR A 33 -0.86 10.36 -4.27
CA TYR A 33 -1.66 9.72 -3.25
C TYR A 33 -2.08 8.34 -3.76
N GLY A 34 -1.41 7.31 -3.28
CA GLY A 34 -1.72 5.91 -3.57
C GLY A 34 -2.46 5.23 -2.42
N ILE A 35 -3.33 4.29 -2.74
CA ILE A 35 -3.89 3.31 -1.81
C ILE A 35 -3.55 1.93 -2.34
N THR A 36 -2.95 1.10 -1.49
CA THR A 36 -2.75 -0.32 -1.74
C THR A 36 -3.68 -1.10 -0.84
N SER A 37 -4.25 -2.19 -1.33
CA SER A 37 -4.91 -3.16 -0.47
C SER A 37 -4.50 -4.58 -0.76
N ILE A 38 -4.32 -5.36 0.30
CA ILE A 38 -4.23 -6.82 0.25
C ILE A 38 -5.56 -7.40 0.72
N THR A 39 -6.06 -8.44 0.04
CA THR A 39 -7.33 -9.07 0.40
C THR A 39 -7.16 -10.57 0.57
N PHE A 40 -7.53 -11.08 1.74
CA PHE A 40 -7.54 -12.49 2.08
C PHE A 40 -8.96 -13.00 2.29
N GLU A 41 -9.21 -14.26 1.93
CA GLU A 41 -10.37 -14.98 2.45
C GLU A 41 -10.20 -15.18 3.97
N GLN A 42 -11.26 -14.96 4.74
CA GLN A 42 -11.18 -14.88 6.20
C GLN A 42 -10.67 -16.17 6.84
N ASN A 43 -11.16 -17.34 6.40
CA ASN A 43 -10.77 -18.60 7.02
C ASN A 43 -9.31 -18.90 6.74
N TYR A 44 -8.85 -18.74 5.50
CA TYR A 44 -7.43 -18.83 5.17
C TYR A 44 -6.59 -17.86 6.00
N TYR A 45 -7.00 -16.60 6.12
CA TYR A 45 -6.27 -15.59 6.88
C TYR A 45 -6.10 -15.99 8.35
N ILE A 46 -7.19 -16.33 9.03
CA ILE A 46 -7.19 -16.64 10.47
C ILE A 46 -6.51 -17.98 10.75
N GLN A 47 -6.81 -19.01 9.94
CA GLN A 47 -6.37 -20.37 10.24
C GLN A 47 -4.96 -20.68 9.76
N THR A 48 -4.48 -19.96 8.74
CA THR A 48 -3.21 -20.23 8.05
C THR A 48 -2.27 -19.03 8.11
N PHE A 49 -2.64 -17.90 7.48
CA PHE A 49 -1.69 -16.79 7.29
C PHE A 49 -1.21 -16.18 8.61
N GLU A 50 -2.12 -15.94 9.56
CA GLU A 50 -1.80 -15.45 10.92
C GLU A 50 -0.75 -16.32 11.63
N LYS A 51 -0.82 -17.65 11.46
CA LYS A 51 0.14 -18.59 12.06
C LYS A 51 1.50 -18.54 11.37
N LEU A 52 1.52 -18.53 10.04
CA LEU A 52 2.75 -18.43 9.26
C LEU A 52 3.48 -17.11 9.56
N TRP A 53 2.73 -16.01 9.70
CA TRP A 53 3.26 -14.71 10.05
C TRP A 53 3.85 -14.71 11.47
N LEU A 54 3.16 -15.33 12.44
CA LEU A 54 3.67 -15.49 13.80
C LEU A 54 4.97 -16.30 13.85
N GLU A 55 5.05 -17.40 13.09
CA GLU A 55 6.25 -18.21 12.98
C GLU A 55 7.42 -17.42 12.39
N PHE A 56 7.16 -16.66 11.32
CA PHE A 56 8.15 -15.74 10.71
C PHE A 56 8.67 -14.71 11.72
N ARG A 57 7.76 -14.05 12.45
CA ARG A 57 8.13 -13.05 13.48
C ARG A 57 9.01 -13.65 14.58
N ARG A 58 8.64 -14.81 15.10
CA ARG A 58 9.40 -15.51 16.16
C ARG A 58 10.79 -15.93 15.68
N LYS A 59 10.88 -16.46 14.47
CA LYS A 59 12.16 -16.85 13.86
C LYS A 59 13.13 -15.67 13.76
N HIS A 60 12.63 -14.48 13.46
CA HIS A 60 13.42 -13.26 13.30
C HIS A 60 13.50 -12.40 14.56
N GLY A 61 13.05 -12.92 15.71
CA GLY A 61 13.19 -12.25 17.00
C GLY A 61 12.35 -10.98 17.15
N VAL A 62 11.22 -10.89 16.46
CA VAL A 62 10.28 -9.78 16.58
C VAL A 62 9.37 -10.01 17.78
N PRO A 63 9.35 -9.12 18.79
CA PRO A 63 8.52 -9.28 19.99
C PRO A 63 7.02 -9.35 19.64
N ASP A 64 6.25 -10.11 20.43
CA ASP A 64 4.83 -10.31 20.15
C ASP A 64 4.01 -9.01 20.25
N GLU A 65 4.40 -8.09 21.15
CA GLU A 65 3.72 -6.81 21.40
C GLU A 65 4.10 -5.67 20.45
N GLU A 66 5.02 -5.90 19.52
CA GLU A 66 5.60 -4.84 18.69
C GLU A 66 5.10 -4.89 17.25
N CYS A 67 4.52 -3.80 16.74
CA CYS A 67 4.25 -3.67 15.31
C CYS A 67 5.57 -3.61 14.51
N MET A 68 5.71 -4.41 13.45
CA MET A 68 6.80 -4.30 12.50
C MET A 68 6.61 -3.07 11.63
N HIS A 69 7.30 -1.99 11.98
CA HIS A 69 7.41 -0.82 11.15
C HIS A 69 8.47 -1.03 10.09
N PHE A 70 8.07 -1.35 8.86
CA PHE A 70 9.04 -1.71 7.83
C PHE A 70 10.03 -0.61 7.53
N VAL A 71 9.66 0.67 7.73
CA VAL A 71 10.58 1.82 7.70
C VAL A 71 11.86 1.59 8.53
N GLU A 72 11.76 1.00 9.72
CA GLU A 72 12.94 0.71 10.56
C GLU A 72 13.83 -0.37 9.96
N TYR A 73 13.23 -1.39 9.35
CA TYR A 73 13.98 -2.42 8.63
C TYR A 73 14.64 -1.84 7.38
N ARG A 74 14.00 -0.86 6.72
CA ARG A 74 14.60 -0.21 5.54
C ARG A 74 15.84 0.61 5.87
N LYS A 75 15.86 1.23 7.05
CA LYS A 75 17.04 1.95 7.53
C LYS A 75 18.26 1.03 7.64
N LEU A 76 18.06 -0.26 7.94
CA LEU A 76 19.17 -1.21 8.08
C LEU A 76 19.96 -1.41 6.78
N TRP A 77 19.34 -1.16 5.62
CA TRP A 77 20.02 -1.27 4.32
C TRP A 77 20.97 -0.12 4.05
N ASN A 78 20.64 1.09 4.48
CA ASN A 78 21.42 2.29 4.20
C ASN A 78 22.48 2.47 5.28
N LEU A 79 23.77 2.39 4.92
CA LEU A 79 24.88 2.50 5.88
C LEU A 79 24.81 3.76 6.76
N ALA A 80 24.34 4.88 6.21
CA ALA A 80 24.26 6.15 6.93
C ALA A 80 23.13 6.21 7.98
N ASP A 81 22.12 5.36 7.86
CA ASP A 81 20.95 5.32 8.75
C ASP A 81 20.82 4.00 9.53
N ARG A 82 21.66 3.00 9.21
CA ARG A 82 21.60 1.64 9.77
C ARG A 82 21.62 1.62 11.29
N GLU A 83 22.59 2.30 11.91
CA GLU A 83 22.72 2.36 13.37
C GLU A 83 21.60 3.16 14.06
N LYS A 84 20.83 3.95 13.31
CA LYS A 84 19.69 4.73 13.83
C LYS A 84 18.40 3.94 13.84
N SER A 85 18.38 2.74 13.27
CA SER A 85 17.20 1.87 13.26
C SER A 85 16.91 1.36 14.66
N LEU A 86 15.63 1.42 15.07
CA LEU A 86 15.19 0.87 16.36
C LEU A 86 15.38 -0.65 16.45
N VAL A 87 15.49 -1.32 15.30
CA VAL A 87 15.65 -2.77 15.21
C VAL A 87 17.10 -3.21 14.97
N TYR A 88 18.06 -2.28 14.93
CA TYR A 88 19.47 -2.54 14.60
C TYR A 88 20.07 -3.68 15.43
N SER A 89 19.88 -3.65 16.74
CA SER A 89 20.46 -4.63 17.67
C SER A 89 19.98 -6.07 17.41
N ARG A 90 18.81 -6.27 16.79
CA ARG A 90 18.31 -7.61 16.42
C ARG A 90 19.16 -8.28 15.37
N TYR A 91 19.84 -7.47 14.56
CA TYR A 91 20.70 -7.92 13.48
C TYR A 91 22.18 -7.86 13.86
N CYS A 92 22.52 -7.65 15.13
CA CYS A 92 23.89 -7.76 15.61
C CYS A 92 24.18 -9.15 16.20
N GLN A 93 25.36 -9.69 15.92
CA GLN A 93 25.94 -10.87 16.53
C GLN A 93 27.30 -10.49 17.13
N ASP A 94 27.47 -10.69 18.44
CA ASP A 94 28.68 -10.29 19.19
C ASP A 94 29.06 -8.81 19.01
N GLY A 95 28.04 -7.94 18.90
CA GLY A 95 28.20 -6.50 18.69
C GLY A 95 28.49 -6.08 17.25
N ILE A 96 28.58 -7.03 16.32
CA ILE A 96 28.84 -6.79 14.89
C ILE A 96 27.55 -6.97 14.10
N PHE A 97 27.24 -6.04 13.21
CA PHE A 97 26.07 -6.15 12.32
C PHE A 97 26.23 -7.35 11.38
N ASN A 98 25.23 -8.22 11.35
CA ASN A 98 25.15 -9.43 10.53
C ASN A 98 24.20 -9.17 9.34
N GLU A 99 24.79 -8.87 8.18
CA GLU A 99 24.05 -8.59 6.95
C GLU A 99 23.37 -9.84 6.38
N GLU A 100 23.99 -11.02 6.51
CA GLU A 100 23.40 -12.29 6.04
C GLU A 100 22.07 -12.58 6.74
N LYS A 101 21.96 -12.26 8.03
CA LYS A 101 20.71 -12.36 8.80
C LYS A 101 19.62 -11.42 8.26
N LEU A 102 19.98 -10.23 7.81
CA LEU A 102 19.05 -9.27 7.19
C LEU A 102 18.60 -9.75 5.81
N ILE A 103 19.52 -10.27 4.99
CA ILE A 103 19.22 -10.84 3.69
C ILE A 103 18.25 -12.02 3.85
N ALA A 104 18.54 -12.94 4.76
CA ALA A 104 17.67 -14.10 5.05
C ALA A 104 16.26 -13.67 5.48
N PHE A 105 16.13 -12.61 6.30
CA PHE A 105 14.83 -12.04 6.66
C PHE A 105 14.00 -11.66 5.43
N PHE A 106 14.60 -10.96 4.45
CA PHE A 106 13.87 -10.49 3.27
C PHE A 106 13.60 -11.59 2.25
N GLN A 107 14.51 -12.55 2.09
CA GLN A 107 14.29 -13.72 1.24
C GLN A 107 13.12 -14.56 1.76
N GLU A 108 13.10 -14.84 3.07
CA GLU A 108 12.00 -15.59 3.68
C GLU A 108 10.67 -14.83 3.67
N LEU A 109 10.72 -13.49 3.81
CA LEU A 109 9.54 -12.65 3.65
C LEU A 109 8.99 -12.73 2.22
N GLN A 110 9.86 -12.65 1.22
CA GLN A 110 9.48 -12.78 -0.18
C GLN A 110 8.81 -14.15 -0.45
N ASP A 111 9.41 -15.23 0.01
CA ASP A 111 8.86 -16.58 -0.13
C ASP A 111 7.50 -16.73 0.55
N LEU A 112 7.34 -16.20 1.76
CA LEU A 112 6.07 -16.20 2.49
C LEU A 112 4.99 -15.45 1.72
N LEU A 113 5.30 -14.27 1.18
CA LEU A 113 4.35 -13.46 0.42
C LEU A 113 4.01 -14.08 -0.94
N LEU A 114 4.95 -14.77 -1.60
CA LEU A 114 4.68 -15.51 -2.84
C LEU A 114 3.69 -16.66 -2.61
N GLN A 115 3.87 -17.40 -1.51
CA GLN A 115 3.03 -18.57 -1.18
C GLN A 115 1.67 -18.20 -0.61
N ALA A 116 1.51 -17.02 -0.03
CA ALA A 116 0.27 -16.62 0.64
C ALA A 116 -0.91 -16.39 -0.32
N ASP A 117 -2.11 -16.84 0.05
CA ASP A 117 -3.33 -16.68 -0.76
C ASP A 117 -4.02 -15.34 -0.47
N PHE A 118 -3.48 -14.29 -1.08
CA PHE A 118 -4.10 -12.97 -1.16
C PHE A 118 -4.00 -12.40 -2.56
N TYR A 119 -4.74 -11.32 -2.80
CA TYR A 119 -4.55 -10.50 -3.99
C TYR A 119 -4.40 -9.02 -3.65
N LEU A 120 -3.75 -8.29 -4.56
CA LEU A 120 -3.48 -6.87 -4.47
C LEU A 120 -4.42 -6.08 -5.38
N ILE A 121 -4.81 -4.91 -4.90
CA ILE A 121 -5.34 -3.82 -5.71
C ILE A 121 -4.53 -2.58 -5.39
N TYR A 122 -4.18 -1.84 -6.43
CA TYR A 122 -3.50 -0.56 -6.32
C TYR A 122 -4.31 0.53 -7.02
N SER A 123 -4.46 1.67 -6.36
CA SER A 123 -5.03 2.86 -6.96
C SER A 123 -4.15 4.06 -6.63
N ASP A 124 -3.83 4.87 -7.62
CA ASP A 124 -2.96 6.03 -7.45
C ASP A 124 -3.50 7.23 -8.19
N ARG A 125 -3.12 8.39 -7.69
CA ARG A 125 -3.38 9.67 -8.33
C ARG A 125 -2.17 10.56 -8.14
N TYR A 126 -1.71 11.11 -9.25
CA TYR A 126 -0.65 12.10 -9.25
C TYR A 126 -1.12 13.43 -9.81
N PHE A 127 -0.55 14.53 -9.33
CA PHE A 127 -0.89 15.88 -9.76
C PHE A 127 0.27 16.84 -9.50
N TYR A 128 0.45 17.80 -10.38
CA TYR A 128 1.39 18.90 -10.15
C TYR A 128 0.74 19.96 -9.26
N SER A 129 1.56 20.62 -8.43
CA SER A 129 1.09 21.68 -7.54
C SER A 129 0.33 22.75 -8.32
N ARG A 130 -1.00 22.80 -8.13
CA ARG A 130 -1.85 23.72 -8.89
C ARG A 130 -1.53 25.17 -8.57
N LYS A 131 -1.63 26.00 -9.61
CA LYS A 131 -1.76 27.45 -9.50
C LYS A 131 -3.24 27.77 -9.28
N TYR A 132 -3.55 28.48 -8.21
CA TYR A 132 -4.88 28.99 -7.85
C TYR A 132 -4.92 30.49 -8.07
N LEU A 133 -6.11 31.06 -8.26
CA LEU A 133 -6.30 32.49 -8.15
C LEU A 133 -6.62 32.84 -6.69
N ASP A 134 -5.98 33.87 -6.15
CA ASP A 134 -6.38 34.48 -4.88
C ASP A 134 -7.65 35.34 -5.06
N LYS A 135 -8.10 36.01 -3.99
CA LYS A 135 -9.34 36.81 -4.03
C LYS A 135 -9.19 38.03 -4.94
N GLU A 136 -7.96 38.45 -5.18
CA GLU A 136 -7.55 39.58 -6.00
C GLU A 136 -7.26 39.19 -7.46
N GLY A 137 -7.35 37.89 -7.80
CA GLY A 137 -7.12 37.37 -9.15
C GLY A 137 -5.65 37.12 -9.49
N ASN A 138 -4.74 37.15 -8.50
CA ASN A 138 -3.34 36.80 -8.73
C ASN A 138 -3.13 35.29 -8.69
N VAL A 139 -2.19 34.84 -9.51
CA VAL A 139 -1.75 33.44 -9.55
C VAL A 139 -0.93 33.13 -8.29
N THR A 140 -1.48 32.30 -7.41
CA THR A 140 -0.86 31.83 -6.17
C THR A 140 -0.75 30.31 -6.16
N ARG A 141 0.20 29.75 -5.39
CA ARG A 141 0.27 28.31 -5.11
C ARG A 141 -0.51 27.93 -3.84
N LYS A 142 -0.99 28.91 -3.07
CA LYS A 142 -1.86 28.64 -1.91
C LYS A 142 -3.25 28.27 -2.40
N ARG A 143 -3.72 27.09 -2.01
CA ARG A 143 -5.11 26.66 -2.27
C ARG A 143 -6.09 27.73 -1.79
N SER A 144 -6.95 28.23 -2.67
CA SER A 144 -8.04 29.13 -2.28
C SER A 144 -8.94 28.43 -1.24
N GLU A 145 -9.49 29.19 -0.29
CA GLU A 145 -10.41 28.62 0.72
C GLU A 145 -11.65 27.97 0.07
N ILE A 146 -12.07 28.50 -1.09
CA ILE A 146 -13.18 27.96 -1.88
C ILE A 146 -12.85 26.53 -2.34
N GLY A 147 -11.68 26.32 -2.97
CA GLY A 147 -11.27 24.99 -3.45
C GLY A 147 -11.07 23.96 -2.33
N LYS A 148 -10.77 24.40 -1.10
CA LYS A 148 -10.74 23.52 0.08
C LYS A 148 -12.13 23.08 0.56
N LYS A 149 -13.18 23.85 0.25
CA LYS A 149 -14.55 23.64 0.70
C LYS A 149 -15.47 23.03 -0.37
N THR A 150 -15.12 23.14 -1.65
CA THR A 150 -16.01 22.75 -2.76
C THR A 150 -15.59 21.49 -3.51
N VAL A 151 -14.35 21.00 -3.32
CA VAL A 151 -13.82 19.84 -4.06
C VAL A 151 -13.44 18.73 -3.08
N TYR A 152 -13.84 17.50 -3.39
CA TYR A 152 -13.39 16.32 -2.65
C TYR A 152 -11.87 16.25 -2.61
N ARG A 153 -11.33 15.88 -1.45
CA ARG A 153 -9.89 15.75 -1.25
C ARG A 153 -9.37 14.46 -1.91
N LEU A 154 -8.06 14.40 -2.12
CA LEU A 154 -7.41 13.28 -2.79
C LEU A 154 -7.71 11.91 -2.15
N PRO A 155 -7.68 11.74 -0.81
CA PRO A 155 -8.01 10.46 -0.20
C PRO A 155 -9.39 9.95 -0.62
N TYR A 156 -10.38 10.84 -0.63
CA TYR A 156 -11.74 10.50 -1.04
C TYR A 156 -11.78 9.99 -2.49
N VAL A 157 -11.14 10.71 -3.41
CA VAL A 157 -11.22 10.37 -4.85
C VAL A 157 -10.52 9.05 -5.13
N VAL A 158 -9.33 8.85 -4.58
CA VAL A 158 -8.55 7.62 -4.78
C VAL A 158 -9.27 6.43 -4.14
N MET A 159 -9.82 6.60 -2.93
CA MET A 159 -10.60 5.55 -2.27
C MET A 159 -11.87 5.18 -3.05
N LYS A 160 -12.58 6.14 -3.67
CA LYS A 160 -13.74 5.83 -4.53
C LYS A 160 -13.35 4.92 -5.71
N LYS A 161 -12.23 5.20 -6.37
CA LYS A 161 -11.71 4.39 -7.48
C LYS A 161 -11.22 3.03 -7.00
N HIS A 162 -10.56 3.01 -5.83
CA HIS A 162 -10.10 1.78 -5.20
C HIS A 162 -11.24 0.83 -4.84
N LEU A 163 -12.28 1.36 -4.21
CA LEU A 163 -13.48 0.62 -3.85
C LEU A 163 -14.17 0.06 -5.10
N ASP A 164 -14.26 0.84 -6.18
CA ASP A 164 -14.86 0.35 -7.42
C ASP A 164 -14.15 -0.91 -7.95
N SER A 165 -12.82 -0.89 -8.00
CA SER A 165 -12.01 -2.04 -8.44
C SER A 165 -12.05 -3.21 -7.45
N LEU A 166 -12.09 -2.94 -6.14
CA LEU A 166 -12.27 -3.97 -5.11
C LEU A 166 -13.63 -4.66 -5.23
N LEU A 167 -14.71 -3.89 -5.39
CA LEU A 167 -16.03 -4.46 -5.55
C LEU A 167 -16.14 -5.27 -6.83
N LYS A 168 -15.54 -4.78 -7.93
CA LYS A 168 -15.44 -5.54 -9.18
C LYS A 168 -14.67 -6.85 -8.99
N SER A 169 -13.53 -6.85 -8.29
CA SER A 169 -12.75 -8.08 -8.05
C SER A 169 -13.50 -9.10 -7.21
N LEU A 170 -14.34 -8.64 -6.29
CA LEU A 170 -15.23 -9.49 -5.49
C LEU A 170 -16.43 -10.03 -6.27
N LEU A 171 -16.71 -9.57 -7.49
CA LEU A 171 -17.80 -10.10 -8.32
C LEU A 171 -17.32 -11.06 -9.41
N ILE A 172 -16.00 -11.17 -9.61
CA ILE A 172 -15.43 -12.12 -10.56
C ILE A 172 -15.51 -13.53 -9.98
N ASP A 173 -16.18 -14.41 -10.70
CA ASP A 173 -16.22 -15.83 -10.38
C ASP A 173 -14.84 -16.47 -10.62
N PRO A 174 -14.23 -17.12 -9.62
CA PRO A 174 -12.88 -17.67 -9.77
C PRO A 174 -12.76 -18.79 -10.82
N ALA A 175 -13.84 -19.53 -11.09
CA ALA A 175 -13.82 -20.65 -12.03
C ALA A 175 -13.96 -20.18 -13.49
N SER A 176 -14.74 -19.14 -13.74
CA SER A 176 -14.98 -18.62 -15.10
C SER A 176 -14.19 -17.37 -15.45
N GLY A 177 -13.70 -16.62 -14.45
CA GLY A 177 -13.07 -15.31 -14.65
C GLY A 177 -14.05 -14.21 -15.06
N LEU A 178 -15.36 -14.48 -15.07
CA LEU A 178 -16.41 -13.55 -15.50
C LEU A 178 -17.13 -12.93 -14.31
N LEU A 179 -17.75 -11.77 -14.54
CA LEU A 179 -18.65 -11.14 -13.56
C LEU A 179 -19.87 -12.03 -13.32
N SER A 180 -20.21 -12.23 -12.05
CA SER A 180 -21.31 -13.11 -11.65
C SER A 180 -22.20 -12.46 -10.61
N ASP A 181 -23.47 -12.25 -10.95
CA ASP A 181 -24.48 -11.70 -10.02
C ASP A 181 -24.71 -12.60 -8.80
N LYS A 182 -24.44 -13.91 -8.93
CA LYS A 182 -24.54 -14.86 -7.80
C LYS A 182 -23.62 -14.44 -6.67
N ARG A 183 -22.43 -13.91 -7.00
CA ARG A 183 -21.44 -13.50 -6.01
C ARG A 183 -21.91 -12.39 -5.09
N ILE A 184 -22.82 -11.50 -5.54
CA ILE A 184 -23.32 -10.38 -4.75
C ILE A 184 -23.83 -10.83 -3.36
N ARG A 185 -24.48 -12.00 -3.29
CA ARG A 185 -25.04 -12.51 -2.02
C ARG A 185 -24.13 -13.49 -1.29
N GLN A 186 -23.05 -13.92 -1.94
CA GLN A 186 -22.17 -14.96 -1.42
C GLN A 186 -20.94 -14.37 -0.74
N VAL A 187 -20.55 -13.14 -1.09
CA VAL A 187 -19.27 -12.59 -0.65
C VAL A 187 -19.43 -11.21 -0.05
N SER A 188 -18.57 -10.90 0.90
CA SER A 188 -18.47 -9.57 1.51
C SER A 188 -17.05 -9.31 1.99
N THR A 189 -16.70 -8.07 2.29
CA THR A 189 -15.38 -7.70 2.80
C THR A 189 -15.45 -6.72 3.98
N LYS A 190 -14.53 -6.92 4.93
CA LYS A 190 -14.22 -5.97 6.01
C LYS A 190 -12.96 -5.20 5.67
N LEU A 191 -13.06 -3.89 5.59
CA LEU A 191 -11.93 -3.00 5.32
C LEU A 191 -11.22 -2.65 6.64
N ARG A 192 -9.90 -2.81 6.66
CA ARG A 192 -9.04 -2.52 7.81
C ARG A 192 -7.93 -1.60 7.35
N PHE A 193 -8.05 -0.33 7.68
CA PHE A 193 -7.11 0.70 7.26
C PHE A 193 -6.03 0.89 8.33
N ASP A 194 -4.78 0.95 7.91
CA ASP A 194 -3.67 1.33 8.79
C ASP A 194 -3.85 2.78 9.23
N ALA A 195 -4.03 3.01 10.53
CA ALA A 195 -4.26 4.33 11.08
C ALA A 195 -3.15 4.70 12.03
N ASP A 196 -2.04 5.17 11.47
CA ASP A 196 -0.94 5.73 12.25
C ASP A 196 -1.27 7.16 12.71
N GLY A 197 -1.15 7.40 14.02
CA GLY A 197 -1.14 8.74 14.62
C GLY A 197 -2.48 9.44 14.89
N LYS A 198 -2.40 10.47 15.75
CA LYS A 198 -3.52 11.37 16.13
C LYS A 198 -3.98 12.29 14.99
N ASP A 199 -3.20 12.40 13.92
CA ASP A 199 -3.40 13.32 12.79
C ASP A 199 -3.47 12.58 11.43
N PHE A 200 -4.21 11.47 11.36
CA PHE A 200 -4.54 10.84 10.07
C PHE A 200 -5.54 11.72 9.30
N ASP A 201 -5.02 12.78 8.65
CA ASP A 201 -5.80 13.82 7.95
C ASP A 201 -6.77 13.25 6.90
N GLY A 202 -6.48 12.08 6.36
CA GLY A 202 -7.32 11.39 5.36
C GLY A 202 -8.52 10.63 5.94
N LYS A 203 -8.59 10.40 7.26
CA LYS A 203 -9.59 9.50 7.90
C LYS A 203 -11.01 9.80 7.48
N VAL A 204 -11.37 11.08 7.56
CA VAL A 204 -12.73 11.56 7.29
C VAL A 204 -13.06 11.36 5.82
N ASP A 205 -12.13 11.72 4.93
CA ASP A 205 -12.30 11.58 3.49
C ASP A 205 -12.44 10.10 3.06
N LEU A 206 -11.67 9.20 3.65
CA LEU A 206 -11.77 7.75 3.38
C LEU A 206 -13.10 7.16 3.88
N LYS A 207 -13.55 7.54 5.08
CA LYS A 207 -14.88 7.15 5.59
C LYS A 207 -15.98 7.69 4.71
N MET A 208 -15.88 8.94 4.27
CA MET A 208 -16.83 9.56 3.35
C MET A 208 -16.88 8.80 2.03
N ALA A 209 -15.75 8.40 1.45
CA ALA A 209 -15.72 7.62 0.22
C ALA A 209 -16.37 6.25 0.37
N TYR A 210 -16.14 5.58 1.51
CA TYR A 210 -16.79 4.32 1.86
C TYR A 210 -18.32 4.48 1.97
N HIS A 211 -18.80 5.40 2.81
CA HIS A 211 -20.23 5.62 3.00
C HIS A 211 -20.93 6.14 1.74
N HIS A 212 -20.26 6.97 0.96
CA HIS A 212 -20.77 7.39 -0.34
C HIS A 212 -20.94 6.17 -1.25
N THR A 213 -19.96 5.27 -1.32
CA THR A 213 -20.06 4.04 -2.12
C THR A 213 -21.20 3.14 -1.68
N MET A 214 -21.44 3.01 -0.37
CA MET A 214 -22.61 2.28 0.13
C MET A 214 -23.93 2.97 -0.25
N ALA A 215 -23.98 4.30 -0.23
CA ALA A 215 -25.21 5.05 -0.49
C ALA A 215 -25.59 5.12 -1.98
N THR A 216 -24.62 5.26 -2.88
CA THR A 216 -24.87 5.52 -4.31
C THR A 216 -24.25 4.50 -5.25
N GLY A 217 -23.51 3.52 -4.73
CA GLY A 217 -22.68 2.63 -5.53
C GLY A 217 -21.32 3.24 -5.89
N SER A 218 -20.60 2.52 -6.74
CA SER A 218 -19.38 3.00 -7.39
C SER A 218 -19.64 3.28 -8.87
N GLU A 219 -18.58 3.52 -9.66
CA GLU A 219 -18.71 3.81 -11.08
C GLU A 219 -19.32 2.66 -11.87
N ARG A 220 -18.96 1.42 -11.52
CA ARG A 220 -19.38 0.20 -12.22
C ARG A 220 -20.31 -0.68 -11.38
N ILE A 221 -20.41 -0.44 -10.08
CA ILE A 221 -21.17 -1.27 -9.15
C ILE A 221 -22.34 -0.48 -8.57
N ASN A 222 -23.55 -1.01 -8.72
CA ASN A 222 -24.75 -0.34 -8.20
C ASN A 222 -24.81 -0.38 -6.67
N THR A 223 -25.66 0.48 -6.10
CA THR A 223 -25.90 0.61 -4.66
C THR A 223 -26.23 -0.72 -3.98
N LYS A 224 -27.06 -1.57 -4.60
CA LYS A 224 -27.47 -2.84 -4.00
C LYS A 224 -26.28 -3.77 -3.82
N ALA A 225 -25.49 -3.96 -4.86
CA ALA A 225 -24.28 -4.78 -4.80
C ALA A 225 -23.26 -4.20 -3.82
N ALA A 226 -23.05 -2.88 -3.83
CA ALA A 226 -22.13 -2.23 -2.90
C ALA A 226 -22.48 -2.47 -1.42
N ASN A 227 -23.77 -2.42 -1.05
CA ASN A 227 -24.22 -2.67 0.33
C ASN A 227 -24.08 -4.13 0.75
N GLU A 228 -24.21 -5.09 -0.16
CA GLU A 228 -24.03 -6.52 0.16
C GLU A 228 -22.54 -6.88 0.29
N LEU A 229 -21.69 -6.25 -0.53
CA LEU A 229 -20.26 -6.54 -0.59
C LEU A 229 -19.45 -5.82 0.49
N LEU A 230 -19.86 -4.63 0.94
CA LEU A 230 -19.14 -3.86 1.97
C LEU A 230 -19.79 -4.08 3.34
N ASP A 231 -19.07 -4.74 4.24
CA ASP A 231 -19.58 -5.04 5.59
C ASP A 231 -19.18 -3.95 6.61
N GLU A 232 -17.88 -3.68 6.73
CA GLU A 232 -17.38 -2.64 7.66
C GLU A 232 -16.13 -1.93 7.14
N ILE A 233 -15.86 -0.74 7.70
CA ILE A 233 -14.56 -0.09 7.65
C ILE A 233 -14.07 0.22 9.07
N ARG A 234 -12.91 -0.35 9.44
CA ARG A 234 -12.20 -0.05 10.69
C ARG A 234 -10.85 0.60 10.40
N PHE A 235 -10.46 1.49 11.31
CA PHE A 235 -9.15 2.11 11.35
C PHE A 235 -8.42 1.49 12.53
N ILE A 236 -7.42 0.69 12.25
CA ILE A 236 -6.72 -0.11 13.23
C ILE A 236 -5.49 0.68 13.69
N ARG A 237 -5.35 0.84 15.00
CA ARG A 237 -4.19 1.53 15.58
C ARG A 237 -3.02 0.58 15.75
N LYS A 238 -1.81 1.12 15.88
CA LYS A 238 -0.59 0.32 16.04
C LYS A 238 -0.61 -0.57 17.28
N GLU A 239 -1.31 -0.16 18.34
CA GLU A 239 -1.51 -0.95 19.57
C GLU A 239 -2.58 -2.05 19.41
N GLU A 240 -3.17 -2.20 18.23
CA GLU A 240 -4.05 -3.32 17.89
C GLU A 240 -3.34 -4.29 16.92
N VAL A 241 -2.07 -4.03 16.58
CA VAL A 241 -1.25 -4.83 15.68
C VAL A 241 -0.18 -5.55 16.47
N GLY A 242 0.02 -6.83 16.17
CA GLY A 242 0.96 -7.70 16.87
C GLY A 242 0.27 -8.95 17.41
N SER A 243 1.07 -9.97 17.67
CA SER A 243 0.61 -11.35 17.90
C SER A 243 -0.09 -11.61 19.24
N TYR A 244 -0.20 -10.59 20.10
CA TYR A 244 -1.03 -10.63 21.31
C TYR A 244 -2.51 -10.33 21.04
N CYS A 245 -2.85 -9.84 19.84
CA CYS A 245 -4.22 -9.58 19.42
C CYS A 245 -4.78 -10.74 18.56
N GLU A 246 -6.10 -10.96 18.62
CA GLU A 246 -6.79 -11.94 17.77
C GLU A 246 -7.91 -11.28 16.93
N PRO A 247 -7.82 -11.25 15.58
CA PRO A 247 -6.61 -11.53 14.80
C PRO A 247 -5.50 -10.50 15.09
N SER A 248 -4.23 -10.84 14.82
CA SER A 248 -3.08 -9.96 15.10
C SER A 248 -2.98 -8.75 14.18
N HIS A 249 -3.83 -8.73 13.15
CA HIS A 249 -3.78 -7.77 12.06
C HIS A 249 -2.43 -7.79 11.31
N ALA A 250 -1.80 -8.97 11.21
CA ALA A 250 -0.64 -9.24 10.35
C ALA A 250 -0.75 -8.61 8.95
N GLY A 251 -1.95 -8.58 8.38
CA GLY A 251 -2.19 -7.95 7.08
C GLY A 251 -1.86 -6.44 7.03
N LEU A 252 -1.87 -5.72 8.15
CA LEU A 252 -1.43 -4.32 8.20
C LEU A 252 0.08 -4.17 8.03
N GLU A 253 0.86 -5.04 8.66
CA GLU A 253 2.31 -5.05 8.53
C GLU A 253 2.72 -5.42 7.09
N VAL A 254 2.01 -6.39 6.51
CA VAL A 254 2.21 -6.79 5.11
C VAL A 254 1.88 -5.68 4.13
N VAL A 255 0.75 -5.00 4.31
CA VAL A 255 0.36 -3.91 3.39
C VAL A 255 1.26 -2.68 3.57
N ASP A 256 1.72 -2.34 4.78
CA ASP A 256 2.73 -1.27 5.01
C ASP A 256 4.00 -1.55 4.21
N PHE A 257 4.50 -2.78 4.25
CA PHE A 257 5.66 -3.19 3.46
C PHE A 257 5.42 -3.08 1.95
N ILE A 258 4.36 -3.73 1.46
CA ILE A 258 4.07 -3.81 0.02
C ILE A 258 3.73 -2.43 -0.54
N CYS A 259 2.99 -1.60 0.20
CA CYS A 259 2.41 -0.34 -0.30
C CYS A 259 3.50 0.58 -0.85
N SER A 260 4.57 0.81 -0.10
CA SER A 260 5.63 1.71 -0.53
C SER A 260 6.48 1.16 -1.69
N LEU A 261 6.72 -0.15 -1.75
CA LEU A 261 7.51 -0.77 -2.82
C LEU A 261 6.71 -0.79 -4.13
N LEU A 262 5.48 -1.31 -4.07
CA LEU A 262 4.57 -1.36 -5.22
C LEU A 262 4.29 0.03 -5.80
N ALA A 263 4.05 1.03 -4.94
CA ALA A 263 3.84 2.40 -5.40
C ALA A 263 5.08 2.96 -6.11
N SER A 264 6.28 2.64 -5.65
CA SER A 264 7.52 3.11 -6.30
C SER A 264 7.71 2.45 -7.65
N ASP A 265 7.50 1.13 -7.73
CA ASP A 265 7.60 0.36 -8.97
C ASP A 265 6.62 0.86 -10.04
N ILE A 266 5.33 0.96 -9.70
CA ILE A 266 4.29 1.42 -10.63
C ILE A 266 4.54 2.86 -11.08
N ARG A 267 4.91 3.76 -10.16
CA ARG A 267 5.21 5.16 -10.50
C ARG A 267 6.44 5.26 -11.39
N TYR A 268 7.50 4.51 -11.10
CA TYR A 268 8.70 4.51 -11.93
C TYR A 268 8.37 4.12 -13.37
N ASN A 269 7.63 3.04 -13.57
CA ASN A 269 7.20 2.59 -14.89
C ASN A 269 6.31 3.64 -15.60
N LEU A 270 5.39 4.28 -14.88
CA LEU A 270 4.58 5.39 -15.41
C LEU A 270 5.42 6.57 -15.90
N PHE A 271 6.44 6.99 -15.14
CA PHE A 271 7.27 8.13 -15.53
C PHE A 271 8.25 7.79 -16.63
N LEU A 272 8.71 6.53 -16.74
CA LEU A 272 9.48 6.08 -17.89
C LEU A 272 8.68 6.17 -19.21
N ASP A 273 7.40 5.80 -19.18
CA ASP A 273 6.52 5.86 -20.35
C ASP A 273 6.14 7.31 -20.74
N SER A 274 6.19 8.24 -19.79
CA SER A 274 6.06 9.67 -20.07
C SER A 274 7.39 10.23 -20.61
N ARG A 275 7.42 10.61 -21.89
CA ARG A 275 8.62 11.03 -22.67
C ARG A 275 9.48 12.17 -22.11
N ASP A 276 9.19 12.71 -20.93
CA ASP A 276 9.96 13.78 -20.27
C ASP A 276 10.99 13.28 -19.23
N VAL A 277 10.87 12.06 -18.70
CA VAL A 277 11.73 11.57 -17.59
C VAL A 277 12.75 10.51 -18.04
N GLU A 278 12.52 9.88 -19.19
CA GLU A 278 13.36 8.81 -19.77
C GLU A 278 14.82 9.26 -19.96
N LYS A 279 15.07 10.52 -20.32
CA LYS A 279 16.44 11.05 -20.51
C LYS A 279 17.24 11.25 -19.21
N GLN A 280 16.58 11.32 -18.05
CA GLN A 280 17.24 11.62 -16.77
C GLN A 280 17.39 10.38 -15.88
N LEU A 281 16.42 9.46 -15.89
CA LEU A 281 16.52 8.18 -15.16
C LEU A 281 17.56 7.24 -15.78
N MET A 282 17.72 7.25 -17.10
CA MET A 282 18.75 6.47 -17.82
C MET A 282 20.20 6.87 -17.45
N ALA A 283 20.43 7.98 -16.76
CA ALA A 283 21.76 8.39 -16.32
C ALA A 283 22.30 7.56 -15.12
N HIS A 284 21.47 6.73 -14.47
CA HIS A 284 21.84 5.93 -13.29
C HIS A 284 21.78 4.40 -13.49
N GLY A 285 21.73 3.94 -14.75
CA GLY A 285 21.89 2.53 -15.08
C GLY A 285 20.59 1.73 -14.96
N GLY A 286 19.72 1.87 -15.96
CA GLY A 286 19.04 0.80 -16.71
C GLY A 286 18.12 -0.22 -16.03
N GLU A 287 18.16 -0.41 -14.72
CA GLU A 287 17.36 -1.40 -14.02
C GLU A 287 16.44 -0.66 -13.04
N ASN A 288 15.14 -0.92 -13.11
CA ASN A 288 14.19 -0.45 -12.09
C ASN A 288 14.74 -0.94 -10.75
N ARG A 289 15.05 -0.05 -9.78
CA ARG A 289 15.60 -0.46 -8.46
C ARG A 289 14.56 -0.35 -7.36
N HIS A 290 13.30 -0.09 -7.71
CA HIS A 290 12.28 0.36 -6.74
C HIS A 290 11.36 -0.76 -6.24
N ALA A 291 11.30 -1.90 -6.96
CA ALA A 291 10.77 -3.17 -6.46
C ALA A 291 11.83 -4.02 -5.71
N TYR A 292 13.06 -3.50 -5.62
CA TYR A 292 14.24 -4.24 -5.22
C TYR A 292 14.79 -3.75 -3.89
N LEU A 293 15.44 -4.65 -3.18
CA LEU A 293 16.33 -4.34 -2.08
C LEU A 293 17.76 -4.63 -2.54
N MET A 294 18.59 -3.59 -2.60
CA MET A 294 19.99 -3.67 -3.04
C MET A 294 20.89 -3.35 -1.85
N PHE A 295 21.78 -4.28 -1.48
CA PHE A 295 22.67 -4.14 -0.34
C PHE A 295 23.98 -3.46 -0.78
N GLU A 296 24.42 -2.42 -0.07
CA GLU A 296 25.52 -1.53 -0.49
C GLU A 296 26.91 -2.21 -0.49
N ASP A 297 27.14 -3.21 0.38
CA ASP A 297 28.49 -3.67 0.72
C ASP A 297 28.79 -5.17 0.49
N SER A 298 27.90 -5.98 -0.10
CA SER A 298 28.19 -7.41 -0.24
C SER A 298 27.69 -8.09 -1.52
N VAL A 299 28.36 -9.21 -1.81
CA VAL A 299 28.07 -10.26 -2.80
C VAL A 299 26.65 -10.87 -2.64
N GLY A 300 25.88 -10.43 -1.63
CA GLY A 300 24.49 -10.79 -1.37
C GLY A 300 23.52 -10.05 -2.28
N GLY A 301 23.17 -10.74 -3.37
CA GLY A 301 22.13 -10.47 -4.36
C GLY A 301 21.04 -9.43 -4.09
N ILE A 302 20.58 -8.85 -5.18
CA ILE A 302 19.32 -8.11 -5.29
C ILE A 302 18.14 -9.01 -4.85
N ILE A 303 17.33 -8.56 -3.89
CA ILE A 303 16.06 -9.24 -3.54
C ILE A 303 14.92 -8.52 -4.25
N ASP A 304 14.23 -9.24 -5.14
CA ASP A 304 13.24 -8.68 -6.06
C ASP A 304 11.78 -9.03 -5.71
N PHE A 305 11.00 -8.08 -5.20
CA PHE A 305 9.59 -8.31 -4.89
C PHE A 305 8.66 -8.21 -6.11
N SER A 306 9.16 -7.93 -7.32
CA SER A 306 8.36 -7.80 -8.54
C SER A 306 7.50 -9.03 -8.82
N GLN A 307 8.01 -10.24 -8.57
CA GLN A 307 7.26 -11.48 -8.75
C GLN A 307 6.05 -11.58 -7.80
N VAL A 308 6.18 -11.08 -6.56
CA VAL A 308 5.04 -10.97 -5.63
C VAL A 308 4.00 -10.03 -6.23
N PHE A 309 4.42 -8.88 -6.74
CA PHE A 309 3.49 -7.89 -7.31
C PHE A 309 2.79 -8.45 -8.55
N HIS A 310 3.53 -8.96 -9.53
CA HIS A 310 2.98 -9.51 -10.78
C HIS A 310 2.02 -10.69 -10.54
N SER A 311 2.31 -11.57 -9.59
CA SER A 311 1.47 -12.74 -9.32
C SER A 311 0.21 -12.42 -8.51
N LYS A 312 0.23 -11.36 -7.68
CA LYS A 312 -0.87 -11.04 -6.75
C LYS A 312 -1.73 -9.87 -7.22
N LEU A 313 -1.23 -8.98 -8.08
CA LEU A 313 -1.92 -7.76 -8.51
C LEU A 313 -3.04 -8.04 -9.50
N LYS A 314 -4.28 -7.73 -9.09
CA LYS A 314 -5.47 -7.88 -9.94
C LYS A 314 -5.85 -6.61 -10.69
N TYR A 315 -5.66 -5.46 -10.05
CA TYR A 315 -6.06 -4.17 -10.61
C TYR A 315 -5.09 -3.07 -10.25
N ILE A 316 -4.84 -2.22 -11.25
CA ILE A 316 -4.13 -0.95 -11.13
C ILE A 316 -5.07 0.13 -11.64
N ASN A 317 -5.32 1.17 -10.84
CA ASN A 317 -6.09 2.34 -11.24
C ASN A 317 -5.23 3.58 -11.09
N ILE A 318 -4.69 4.10 -12.18
CA ILE A 318 -3.92 5.34 -12.17
C ILE A 318 -4.79 6.42 -12.79
N CYS A 319 -5.09 7.46 -12.03
CA CYS A 319 -5.77 8.64 -12.54
C CYS A 319 -4.76 9.76 -12.68
N GLU A 320 -4.44 10.11 -13.93
CA GLU A 320 -3.83 11.40 -14.25
C GLU A 320 -4.92 12.47 -14.17
N GLU A 321 -4.57 13.63 -13.62
CA GLU A 321 -5.39 14.83 -13.81
C GLU A 321 -4.81 15.59 -14.99
N GLU A 322 -5.50 15.54 -16.14
CA GLU A 322 -5.23 16.46 -17.24
C GLU A 322 -5.36 17.90 -16.70
N LEU A 323 -4.31 18.69 -16.94
CA LEU A 323 -4.13 20.06 -16.43
C LEU A 323 -5.14 21.05 -16.99
#